data_AF-A0A401GQP5-F1
#
_entry.id   AF-A0A401GQP5-F1
#
_cell.length_a   1.000
_cell.length_b   1.000
_cell.length_c   1.000
_cell.angle_alpha   90.00
_cell.angle_beta   90.00
_cell.angle_gamma   90.00
#
_symmetry.space_group_name_H-M   'P 1'
#
loop_
_entity.id
_entity.type
_entity.pdbx_description
1 polymer ?
#
loop_
_entity_poly.entity_id
_entity_poly.type
_entity_poly.pdbx_seq_one_letter_code
_entity_poly.pdbx_strand_id
1 'polypeptide(L)'
;MSEAEVQVPADLFAEAAGDAKLVAFVKEVQAAAVDPNKPYRLNATGDGAFLRWTLGPYRGSASASNMGAGDFSGDGQTGTSTAKTGRFTLDLAPHRAHLVLMDNNAVLVLDYTGHGFERGLDGNYHGRWSYYG
;
A
#
# COMPACT_ATOMS: atom_id res chain seq x y z
N MET A 1 7.46 23.04 9.87
CA MET A 1 6.60 22.85 8.69
C MET A 1 5.75 21.64 8.95
N SER A 2 4.43 21.80 9.03
CA SER A 2 3.49 20.73 9.35
C SER A 2 3.59 19.64 8.27
N GLU A 3 3.98 18.42 8.66
CA GLU A 3 3.76 17.21 7.87
C GLU A 3 2.28 17.20 7.52
N ALA A 4 1.96 17.55 6.28
CA ALA A 4 0.61 17.40 5.77
C ALA A 4 0.28 15.91 5.94
N GLU A 5 -0.63 15.64 6.86
CA GLU A 5 -1.24 14.34 7.07
C GLU A 5 -1.57 13.80 5.69
N VAL A 6 -0.87 12.74 5.30
CA VAL A 6 -0.94 12.21 3.94
C VAL A 6 -2.38 11.80 3.73
N GLN A 7 -3.10 12.59 2.92
CA GLN A 7 -4.46 12.32 2.50
C GLN A 7 -4.40 11.17 1.50
N VAL A 8 -4.25 9.94 2.00
CA VAL A 8 -4.46 8.75 1.18
C VAL A 8 -5.98 8.53 1.13
N PRO A 9 -6.59 8.61 -0.06
CA PRO A 9 -8.02 8.36 -0.23
C PRO A 9 -8.38 6.92 0.16
N ALA A 10 -9.64 6.70 0.56
CA ALA A 10 -10.12 5.36 0.88
C ALA A 10 -10.18 4.45 -0.37
N ASP A 11 -10.55 5.03 -1.52
CA ASP A 11 -10.44 4.37 -2.83
C ASP A 11 -9.25 4.94 -3.60
N LEU A 12 -8.11 4.25 -3.47
CA LEU A 12 -6.86 4.66 -4.07
C LEU A 12 -6.86 4.63 -5.60
N PHE A 13 -7.67 3.74 -6.19
CA PHE A 13 -7.72 3.55 -7.63
C PHE A 13 -8.67 4.53 -8.32
N ALA A 14 -9.71 5.01 -7.63
CA ALA A 14 -10.55 6.09 -8.15
C ALA A 14 -9.77 7.40 -8.37
N GLU A 15 -8.83 7.72 -7.49
CA GLU A 15 -8.01 8.95 -7.56
C GLU A 15 -6.92 8.89 -8.64
N ALA A 16 -6.60 7.70 -9.16
CA ALA A 16 -5.73 7.57 -10.32
C ALA A 16 -6.31 8.20 -11.60
N ALA A 17 -7.61 8.51 -11.64
CA ALA A 17 -8.31 9.09 -12.80
C ALA A 17 -7.72 10.42 -13.30
N GLY A 18 -6.93 11.12 -12.49
CA GLY A 18 -6.25 12.36 -12.88
C GLY A 18 -5.05 12.17 -13.82
N ASP A 19 -4.52 10.95 -13.97
CA ASP A 19 -3.36 10.65 -14.82
C ASP A 19 -3.63 9.43 -15.72
N ALA A 20 -3.66 9.63 -17.03
CA ALA A 20 -3.96 8.59 -18.00
C ALA A 20 -2.99 7.39 -17.97
N LYS A 21 -1.71 7.60 -17.63
CA LYS A 21 -0.74 6.50 -17.49
C LYS A 21 -1.02 5.70 -16.24
N LEU A 22 -1.31 6.37 -15.13
CA LEU A 22 -1.65 5.69 -13.88
C LEU A 22 -2.95 4.90 -14.01
N VAL A 23 -3.95 5.44 -14.71
CA VAL A 23 -5.19 4.71 -15.07
C VAL A 23 -4.89 3.43 -15.85
N ALA A 24 -3.95 3.46 -16.79
CA ALA A 24 -3.58 2.27 -17.56
C ALA A 24 -2.97 1.19 -16.65
N PHE A 25 -2.06 1.56 -15.75
CA PHE A 25 -1.51 0.64 -14.76
C PHE A 25 -2.58 0.05 -13.84
N VAL A 26 -3.49 0.87 -13.34
CA VAL A 26 -4.60 0.41 -12.49
C VAL A 26 -5.47 -0.61 -13.22
N LYS A 27 -5.80 -0.36 -14.49
CA LYS A 27 -6.57 -1.31 -15.30
C LYS A 27 -5.83 -2.63 -15.52
N GLU A 28 -4.52 -2.58 -15.76
CA GLU A 28 -3.71 -3.79 -15.91
C GLU A 28 -3.70 -4.63 -14.62
N VAL A 29 -3.50 -4.01 -13.46
CA VAL A 29 -3.47 -4.76 -12.19
C VAL A 29 -4.84 -5.26 -11.74
N GLN A 30 -5.91 -4.53 -12.00
CA GLN A 30 -7.28 -4.98 -11.72
C GLN A 30 -7.75 -6.13 -12.61
N ALA A 31 -7.19 -6.26 -13.82
CA ALA A 31 -7.46 -7.38 -14.70
C ALA A 31 -6.79 -8.68 -14.22
N ALA A 32 -5.73 -8.57 -13.43
CA ALA A 32 -5.12 -9.72 -12.76
C ALA A 32 -6.01 -10.13 -11.59
N ALA A 33 -6.61 -11.31 -11.67
CA ALA A 33 -7.40 -11.86 -10.57
C ALA A 33 -6.51 -12.11 -9.35
N VAL A 34 -6.88 -11.50 -8.21
CA VAL A 34 -6.33 -11.83 -6.89
C VAL A 34 -7.28 -12.80 -6.16
N ASP A 35 -6.76 -13.61 -5.23
CA ASP A 35 -7.58 -14.57 -4.48
C ASP A 35 -8.59 -13.83 -3.59
N PRO A 36 -9.91 -13.92 -3.85
CA PRO A 36 -10.92 -13.20 -3.09
C PRO A 36 -11.17 -13.81 -1.69
N ASN A 37 -10.64 -15.00 -1.41
CA ASN A 37 -10.80 -15.65 -0.11
C ASN A 37 -9.81 -15.16 0.95
N LYS A 38 -8.86 -14.30 0.55
CA LYS A 38 -7.89 -13.73 1.46
C LYS A 38 -8.48 -12.54 2.23
N PRO A 39 -8.21 -12.41 3.54
CA PRO A 39 -8.84 -11.42 4.39
C PRO A 39 -8.38 -9.99 4.09
N TYR A 40 -7.19 -9.83 3.52
CA TYR A 40 -6.60 -8.53 3.26
C TYR A 40 -6.32 -8.34 1.77
N ARG A 41 -6.69 -7.16 1.27
CA ARG A 41 -6.34 -6.67 -0.07
C ARG A 41 -5.48 -5.41 0.06
N LEU A 42 -4.29 -5.44 -0.51
CA LEU A 42 -3.37 -4.32 -0.61
C LEU A 42 -3.51 -3.69 -2.00
N ASN A 43 -3.91 -2.43 -2.05
CA ASN A 43 -3.84 -1.63 -3.27
C ASN A 43 -2.72 -0.60 -3.12
N ALA A 44 -1.90 -0.44 -4.15
CA ALA A 44 -0.79 0.50 -4.16
C ALA A 44 -0.73 1.26 -5.49
N THR A 45 -0.37 2.55 -5.44
CA THR A 45 -0.12 3.40 -6.61
C THR A 45 1.11 4.26 -6.38
N GLY A 46 1.89 4.46 -7.45
CA GLY A 46 2.99 5.42 -7.51
C GLY A 46 2.71 6.46 -8.59
N ASP A 47 2.82 7.74 -8.26
CA ASP A 47 2.61 8.86 -9.20
C ASP A 47 3.92 9.49 -9.71
N GLY A 48 5.07 8.85 -9.43
CA GLY A 48 6.40 9.37 -9.76
C GLY A 48 6.97 10.37 -8.74
N ALA A 49 6.22 10.72 -7.69
CA ALA A 49 6.72 11.48 -6.54
C ALA A 49 6.43 10.76 -5.21
N PHE A 50 5.28 10.11 -5.12
CA PHE A 50 4.81 9.41 -3.93
C PHE A 50 4.28 8.03 -4.29
N LEU A 51 4.59 7.07 -3.42
CA LEU A 51 3.86 5.83 -3.28
C LEU A 51 2.73 6.06 -2.28
N ARG A 52 1.53 5.59 -2.59
CA ARG A 52 0.39 5.50 -1.68
C ARG A 52 -0.13 4.07 -1.67
N TRP A 53 -0.65 3.61 -0.54
CA TRP A 53 -1.25 2.28 -0.44
C TRP A 53 -2.38 2.23 0.60
N THR A 54 -3.28 1.26 0.44
CA THR A 54 -4.35 0.92 1.38
C THR A 54 -4.38 -0.58 1.64
N LEU A 55 -4.60 -0.97 2.90
CA LEU A 55 -4.75 -2.36 3.35
C LEU A 55 -5.81 -2.43 4.45
N GLY A 56 -7.03 -2.84 4.11
CA GLY A 56 -8.14 -2.80 5.07
C GLY A 56 -8.29 -1.39 5.68
N PRO A 57 -8.26 -1.21 7.01
CA PRO A 57 -8.39 0.10 7.67
C PRO A 57 -7.06 0.88 7.76
N TYR A 58 -5.98 0.38 7.15
CA TYR A 58 -4.67 1.02 7.16
C TYR A 58 -4.38 1.68 5.82
N ARG A 59 -3.69 2.82 5.88
CA ARG A 59 -3.19 3.53 4.70
C ARG A 59 -1.82 4.09 4.97
N GLY A 60 -1.00 4.24 3.94
CA GLY A 60 0.31 4.85 4.09
C GLY A 60 0.85 5.46 2.81
N SER A 61 1.93 6.21 2.98
CA SER A 61 2.69 6.74 1.85
C SER A 61 4.17 6.88 2.13
N ALA A 62 4.94 6.84 1.05
CA ALA A 62 6.37 7.09 1.03
C ALA A 62 6.71 7.96 -0.18
N SER A 63 7.87 8.62 -0.14
CA SER A 63 8.47 9.15 -1.36
C SER A 63 8.84 7.99 -2.31
N ALA A 64 8.54 8.15 -3.59
CA ALA A 64 8.87 7.17 -4.62
C ALA A 64 9.05 7.87 -5.96
N SER A 65 10.00 7.42 -6.78
CA SER A 65 10.21 7.91 -8.14
C SER A 65 9.48 7.09 -9.21
N ASN A 66 8.92 5.94 -8.81
CA ASN A 66 8.26 5.01 -9.71
C ASN A 66 6.83 5.46 -9.97
N MET A 67 6.38 5.27 -11.20
CA MET A 67 4.97 5.38 -11.58
C MET A 67 4.45 3.98 -11.88
N GLY A 68 3.36 3.60 -11.23
CA GLY A 68 2.85 2.23 -11.33
C GLY A 68 1.68 1.95 -10.40
N ALA A 69 1.19 0.72 -10.46
CA ALA A 69 0.14 0.23 -9.58
C ALA A 69 0.41 -1.20 -9.13
N GLY A 70 -0.24 -1.62 -8.04
CA GLY A 70 -0.20 -2.99 -7.53
C GLY A 70 -1.51 -3.37 -6.84
N ASP A 71 -1.93 -4.60 -7.03
CA ASP A 71 -3.10 -5.21 -6.38
C ASP A 71 -2.73 -6.60 -5.89
N PHE A 72 -2.84 -6.81 -4.57
CA PHE A 72 -2.42 -8.02 -3.91
C PHE A 72 -3.48 -8.47 -2.90
N SER A 73 -3.64 -9.78 -2.73
CA SER A 73 -4.44 -10.35 -1.66
C SER A 73 -3.62 -11.31 -0.81
N GLY A 74 -3.87 -11.33 0.49
CA GLY A 74 -3.00 -12.03 1.42
C GLY A 74 -3.51 -12.09 2.85
N ASP A 75 -2.64 -12.60 3.71
CA ASP A 75 -2.88 -12.80 5.13
C ASP A 75 -2.02 -11.83 5.94
N GLY A 76 -2.45 -11.53 7.15
CA GLY A 76 -1.76 -10.63 8.06
C GLY A 76 -1.69 -11.22 9.47
N GLN A 77 -0.51 -11.13 10.09
CA GLN A 77 -0.31 -11.44 11.49
C GLN A 77 -0.36 -10.15 12.31
N THR A 78 -1.38 -10.01 13.16
CA THR A 78 -1.52 -8.86 14.05
C THR A 78 -0.46 -8.88 15.14
N GLY A 79 0.15 -7.73 15.40
CA GLY A 79 1.09 -7.54 16.50
C GLY A 79 0.40 -7.15 17.82
N THR A 80 1.20 -6.68 18.77
CA THR A 80 0.72 -6.29 20.11
C THR A 80 0.38 -4.80 20.23
N SER A 81 0.84 -3.96 19.30
CA SER A 81 0.55 -2.53 19.34
C SER A 81 -0.83 -2.22 18.77
N THR A 82 -1.58 -1.38 19.49
CA THR A 82 -2.88 -0.85 19.06
C THR A 82 -2.77 0.60 18.59
N ALA A 83 -1.56 1.05 18.25
CA ALA A 83 -1.34 2.41 17.76
C ALA A 83 -2.17 2.67 16.50
N LYS A 84 -2.51 3.93 16.26
CA LYS A 84 -3.23 4.37 15.05
C LYS A 84 -2.34 5.04 14.01
N THR A 85 -1.05 5.20 14.31
CA THR A 85 -0.06 5.77 13.38
C THR A 85 1.31 5.16 13.66
N GLY A 86 2.21 5.24 12.68
CA GLY A 86 3.58 4.77 12.87
C GLY A 86 4.42 4.81 11.59
N ARG A 87 5.31 3.84 11.46
CA ARG A 87 6.19 3.64 10.29
C ARG A 87 5.91 2.31 9.62
N PHE A 88 6.07 2.26 8.30
CA PHE A 88 5.95 1.02 7.55
C PHE A 88 7.20 0.72 6.75
N THR A 89 7.37 -0.57 6.42
CA THR A 89 8.24 -1.05 5.35
C THR A 89 7.39 -1.85 4.37
N LEU A 90 7.51 -1.55 3.08
CA LEU A 90 6.79 -2.25 2.01
C LEU A 90 7.81 -2.74 0.97
N ASP A 91 7.91 -4.05 0.82
CA ASP A 91 8.67 -4.73 -0.24
C ASP A 91 7.69 -5.19 -1.33
N LEU A 92 7.84 -4.64 -2.53
CA LEU A 92 7.12 -5.03 -3.72
C LEU A 92 8.08 -5.77 -4.66
N ALA A 93 7.76 -7.03 -4.92
CA ALA A 93 8.49 -7.89 -5.83
C ALA A 93 7.50 -8.50 -6.84
N PRO A 94 8.00 -9.10 -7.94
CA PRO A 94 7.16 -9.82 -8.88
C PRO A 94 6.17 -10.76 -8.20
N HIS A 95 4.87 -10.45 -8.33
CA HIS A 95 3.75 -11.20 -7.78
C HIS A 95 3.68 -11.32 -6.24
N ARG A 96 4.43 -10.50 -5.50
CA ARG A 96 4.47 -10.55 -4.03
C ARG A 96 4.55 -9.15 -3.43
N ALA A 97 3.77 -8.94 -2.38
CA ALA A 97 3.90 -7.79 -1.50
C ALA A 97 4.14 -8.25 -0.05
N HIS A 98 5.05 -7.57 0.65
CA HIS A 98 5.28 -7.74 2.08
C HIS A 98 5.24 -6.37 2.75
N LEU A 99 4.25 -6.16 3.63
CA LEU A 99 4.02 -4.89 4.33
C LEU A 99 4.11 -5.11 5.83
N VAL A 100 5.02 -4.39 6.49
CA VAL A 100 5.15 -4.40 7.94
C VAL A 100 4.79 -3.03 8.49
N LEU A 101 3.85 -3.00 9.44
CA LEU A 101 3.42 -1.82 10.17
C LEU A 101 3.95 -1.87 11.60
N MET A 102 4.72 -0.85 11.96
CA MET A 102 5.24 -0.64 13.32
C MET A 102 4.71 0.67 13.88
N ASP A 103 4.49 0.75 15.18
CA ASP A 103 4.26 2.04 15.83
C ASP A 103 5.56 2.88 15.93
N ASN A 104 5.49 4.07 16.53
CA ASN A 104 6.65 4.95 16.65
C ASN A 104 7.74 4.43 17.61
N ASN A 105 7.45 3.39 18.39
CA ASN A 105 8.37 2.72 19.31
C ASN A 105 8.88 1.38 18.76
N ALA A 106 8.68 1.13 17.47
CA ALA A 106 9.05 -0.12 16.79
C ALA A 106 8.33 -1.37 17.32
N VAL A 107 7.13 -1.22 17.87
CA VAL A 107 6.27 -2.36 18.24
C VAL A 107 5.37 -2.71 17.07
N LEU A 108 5.26 -4.01 16.77
CA LEU A 108 4.49 -4.53 15.65
C LEU A 108 2.99 -4.24 15.80
N VAL A 109 2.40 -3.74 14.73
CA VAL A 109 0.94 -3.58 14.54
C VAL A 109 0.42 -4.66 13.59
N LEU A 110 1.06 -4.85 12.44
CA LEU A 110 0.65 -5.82 11.43
C LEU A 110 1.85 -6.26 10.58
N ASP A 111 1.96 -7.55 10.31
CA ASP A 111 2.87 -8.13 9.31
C ASP A 111 2.04 -8.83 8.22
N TYR A 112 1.95 -8.22 7.04
CA TYR A 112 1.14 -8.69 5.91
C TYR A 112 2.01 -9.26 4.81
N THR A 113 1.63 -10.44 4.30
CA THR A 113 2.17 -11.00 3.05
C THR A 113 1.03 -11.32 2.10
N GLY A 114 1.15 -10.86 0.86
CA GLY A 114 0.18 -11.11 -0.19
C GLY A 114 0.79 -11.44 -1.54
N HIS A 115 -0.05 -12.01 -2.39
CA HIS A 115 0.25 -12.36 -3.77
C HIS A 115 -0.68 -11.61 -4.71
N GLY A 116 -0.19 -11.29 -5.90
CA GLY A 116 -0.98 -10.54 -6.86
C GLY A 116 -0.18 -10.12 -8.08
N PHE A 117 -0.42 -8.89 -8.52
CA PHE A 117 0.23 -8.35 -9.70
C PHE A 117 0.51 -6.86 -9.53
N GLU A 118 1.67 -6.47 -10.04
CA GLU A 118 2.15 -5.11 -10.04
C GLU A 118 2.71 -4.74 -11.41
N ARG A 119 2.65 -3.44 -11.70
CA ARG A 119 3.13 -2.90 -12.96
C ARG A 119 3.80 -1.57 -12.73
N GLY A 120 5.10 -1.50 -13.03
CA GLY A 120 5.91 -0.30 -12.83
C GLY A 120 6.17 0.06 -11.36
N LEU A 121 5.82 -0.84 -10.44
CA LEU A 121 5.85 -0.61 -9.01
C LEU A 121 6.54 -1.78 -8.30
N ASP A 122 7.87 -1.74 -8.27
CA ASP A 122 8.74 -2.71 -7.61
C ASP A 122 9.80 -2.01 -6.76
N GLY A 123 10.22 -2.66 -5.68
CA GLY A 123 11.26 -2.17 -4.77
C GLY A 123 10.82 -2.07 -3.31
N ASN A 124 11.67 -1.39 -2.52
CA ASN A 124 11.50 -1.25 -1.08
C ASN A 124 11.15 0.18 -0.71
N TYR A 125 10.06 0.35 0.03
CA TYR A 125 9.52 1.65 0.40
C TYR A 125 9.39 1.79 1.91
N HIS A 126 9.69 2.97 2.41
CA HIS A 126 9.64 3.30 3.83
C HIS A 126 8.89 4.61 4.02
N GLY A 127 7.95 4.63 4.95
CA GLY A 127 7.12 5.82 5.14
C GLY A 127 6.27 5.79 6.40
N ARG A 128 5.24 6.63 6.40
CA ARG A 128 4.29 6.76 7.51
C ARG A 128 2.98 6.07 7.14
N TRP A 129 2.35 5.45 8.13
CA TRP A 129 1.00 4.91 8.01
C TRP A 129 0.08 5.51 9.06
N SER A 130 -1.21 5.44 8.78
CA SER A 130 -2.30 5.83 9.67
C SER A 130 -3.46 4.83 9.56
N TYR A 131 -4.19 4.66 10.66
CA TYR A 131 -5.45 3.94 10.74
C TYR A 131 -6.60 4.92 10.50
N TYR A 132 -7.56 4.58 9.64
CA TYR A 132 -8.68 5.46 9.29
C TYR A 132 -10.06 4.87 9.58
N GLY A 133 -10.11 3.70 10.24
CA GLY A 133 -11.35 3.08 10.71
C GLY A 133 -11.78 3.49 12.11
#